data_AF-A0A1B8S414-F1
#
_entry.id   AF-A0A1B8S414-F1
#
_cell.length_a   1.000
_cell.length_b   1.000
_cell.length_c   1.000
_cell.angle_alpha   90.00
_cell.angle_beta   90.00
_cell.angle_gamma   90.00
#
_symmetry.space_group_name_H-M   'P 1'
#
loop_
_entity.id
_entity.type
_entity.pdbx_description
1 polymer ?
#
loop_
_entity_poly.entity_id
_entity_poly.type
_entity_poly.pdbx_seq_one_letter_code
_entity_poly.pdbx_strand_id
1 'polypeptide(L)'
;MAKELEKFKAEAKKLAAGTKKFTTAEGDKLKKRIGISLGNAWEGEDYFRESLAKARKDGVKSEKLADFQKNKHFKDGLVTWNKAVDIHQEEVGAMKGFCADAKAHMAKQQALLKDIEKDLKKRSKSSASKKDIEALQGELEKEIAAVKKASEYEGKLNAAQKLYGANFQKTVDKILKEKADSHDKKKDATELPQLLVDRNLKKYTNQVGALVKAINAHCVTAIDKAGQDLKAAAPELKAAAAKYKDLKKINDQYQTARKKFPGAIEDSKDKKKLLATLKKFNDLTAAAERKIRGTTVTIKKAAA
;
A
#
# COMPACT_ATOMS: atom_id res chain seq x y z
N MET A 1 23.71 -1.55 -51.78
CA MET A 1 24.23 -0.99 -50.52
C MET A 1 23.40 0.16 -49.97
N ALA A 2 23.06 1.21 -50.77
CA ALA A 2 22.15 2.28 -50.33
C ALA A 2 20.73 1.79 -50.01
N LYS A 3 20.23 0.77 -50.73
CA LYS A 3 18.93 0.15 -50.48
C LYS A 3 18.77 -0.46 -49.09
N GLU A 4 19.83 -1.01 -48.48
CA GLU A 4 19.75 -1.60 -47.13
C GLU A 4 19.69 -0.53 -46.04
N LEU A 5 20.47 0.56 -46.19
CA LEU A 5 20.37 1.72 -45.29
C LEU A 5 18.95 2.30 -45.30
N GLU A 6 18.34 2.47 -46.47
CA GLU A 6 16.96 2.98 -46.57
C GLU A 6 15.93 2.02 -45.98
N LYS A 7 16.13 0.69 -46.09
CA LYS A 7 15.29 -0.30 -45.38
C LYS A 7 15.43 -0.18 -43.87
N PHE A 8 16.66 -0.08 -43.34
CA PHE A 8 16.89 0.07 -41.91
C PHE A 8 16.29 1.38 -41.38
N LYS A 9 16.47 2.50 -42.09
CA LYS A 9 15.83 3.77 -41.73
C LYS A 9 14.31 3.68 -41.73
N ALA A 10 13.72 3.02 -42.73
CA ALA A 10 12.27 2.86 -42.81
C ALA A 10 11.71 2.03 -41.64
N GLU A 11 12.33 0.89 -41.33
CA GLU A 11 11.89 0.04 -40.22
C GLU A 11 12.16 0.71 -38.87
N ALA A 12 13.31 1.36 -38.69
CA ALA A 12 13.61 2.13 -37.49
C ALA A 12 12.59 3.25 -37.25
N LYS A 13 12.24 4.01 -38.30
CA LYS A 13 11.21 5.07 -38.21
C LYS A 13 9.83 4.51 -37.81
N LYS A 14 9.46 3.33 -38.34
CA LYS A 14 8.22 2.64 -37.98
C LYS A 14 8.23 2.19 -36.51
N LEU A 15 9.35 1.66 -36.03
CA LEU A 15 9.50 1.25 -34.63
C LEU A 15 9.55 2.45 -33.68
N ALA A 16 10.22 3.54 -34.05
CA ALA A 16 10.31 4.78 -33.28
C ALA A 16 8.92 5.39 -33.01
N ALA A 17 8.00 5.31 -33.97
CA ALA A 17 6.61 5.73 -33.75
C ALA A 17 5.91 4.92 -32.65
N GLY A 18 6.18 3.61 -32.59
CA GLY A 18 5.67 2.71 -31.54
C GLY A 18 6.33 2.92 -30.18
N THR A 19 7.56 3.42 -30.13
CA THR A 19 8.30 3.71 -28.89
C THR A 19 7.62 4.80 -28.04
N LYS A 20 6.91 5.73 -28.67
CA LYS A 20 6.27 6.89 -28.00
C LYS A 20 5.27 6.52 -26.90
N LYS A 21 4.66 5.34 -26.96
CA LYS A 21 3.75 4.87 -25.90
C LYS A 21 4.48 4.24 -24.70
N PHE A 22 5.73 3.79 -24.86
CA PHE A 22 6.48 3.08 -23.82
C PHE A 22 7.42 4.02 -23.06
N THR A 23 6.83 4.99 -22.37
CA THR A 23 7.57 5.96 -21.56
C THR A 23 7.54 5.60 -20.09
N THR A 24 8.55 6.07 -19.35
CA THR A 24 8.53 5.98 -17.87
C THR A 24 7.35 6.75 -17.28
N ALA A 25 6.94 7.86 -17.90
CA ALA A 25 5.79 8.65 -17.47
C ALA A 25 4.47 7.86 -17.52
N GLU A 26 4.24 7.06 -18.58
CA GLU A 26 3.04 6.21 -18.64
C GLU A 26 3.12 5.06 -17.63
N GLY A 27 4.30 4.46 -17.44
CA GLY A 27 4.54 3.49 -16.37
C GLY A 27 4.26 4.06 -14.96
N ASP A 28 4.73 5.27 -14.66
CA ASP A 28 4.49 5.94 -13.37
C ASP A 28 3.00 6.26 -13.18
N LYS A 29 2.31 6.65 -14.25
CA LYS A 29 0.85 6.90 -14.23
C LYS A 29 0.07 5.63 -13.92
N LEU A 30 0.39 4.49 -14.56
CA LEU A 30 -0.22 3.21 -14.24
C LEU A 30 0.09 2.77 -12.80
N LYS A 31 1.35 2.90 -12.34
CA LYS A 31 1.74 2.59 -10.95
C LYS A 31 0.92 3.43 -9.96
N LYS A 32 0.71 4.71 -10.25
CA LYS A 32 -0.10 5.61 -9.42
C LYS A 32 -1.58 5.20 -9.39
N ARG A 33 -2.17 4.81 -10.53
CA ARG A 33 -3.56 4.32 -10.59
C ARG A 33 -3.74 3.05 -9.75
N ILE A 34 -2.78 2.12 -9.83
CA ILE A 34 -2.75 0.91 -8.98
C ILE A 34 -2.71 1.29 -7.50
N GLY A 35 -1.90 2.29 -7.11
CA GLY A 35 -1.87 2.78 -5.73
C GLY A 35 -3.21 3.34 -5.26
N ILE A 36 -3.90 4.10 -6.12
CA ILE A 36 -5.23 4.66 -5.84
C ILE A 36 -6.29 3.56 -5.73
N SER A 37 -6.34 2.65 -6.71
CA SER A 37 -7.33 1.57 -6.71
C SER A 37 -7.12 0.59 -5.55
N LEU A 38 -5.87 0.32 -5.16
CA LEU A 38 -5.56 -0.45 -3.95
C LEU A 38 -6.09 0.25 -2.70
N GLY A 39 -5.90 1.57 -2.59
CA GLY A 39 -6.47 2.37 -1.51
C GLY A 39 -7.99 2.23 -1.45
N ASN A 40 -8.68 2.38 -2.57
CA ASN A 40 -10.15 2.22 -2.66
C ASN A 40 -10.59 0.80 -2.28
N ALA A 41 -9.83 -0.23 -2.67
CA ALA A 41 -10.13 -1.61 -2.34
C ALA A 41 -10.01 -1.86 -0.82
N TRP A 42 -9.02 -1.24 -0.16
CA TRP A 42 -8.92 -1.25 1.30
C TRP A 42 -10.06 -0.50 1.98
N GLU A 43 -10.53 0.62 1.40
CA GLU A 43 -11.71 1.31 1.90
C GLU A 43 -12.98 0.46 1.78
N GLY A 44 -13.10 -0.32 0.69
CA GLY A 44 -14.16 -1.31 0.51
C GLY A 44 -14.10 -2.41 1.57
N GLU A 45 -12.91 -2.93 1.89
CA GLU A 45 -12.72 -3.92 2.94
C GLU A 45 -13.15 -3.39 4.31
N ASP A 46 -12.76 -2.17 4.67
CA ASP A 46 -13.16 -1.53 5.92
C ASP A 46 -14.69 -1.40 6.02
N TYR A 47 -15.33 -0.94 4.93
CA TYR A 47 -16.79 -0.84 4.88
C TYR A 47 -17.46 -2.22 5.00
N PHE A 48 -16.91 -3.24 4.35
CA PHE A 48 -17.38 -4.62 4.49
C PHE A 48 -17.29 -5.12 5.95
N ARG A 49 -16.18 -4.85 6.64
CA ARG A 49 -16.00 -5.21 8.05
C ARG A 49 -16.99 -4.50 8.97
N GLU A 50 -17.24 -3.21 8.74
CA GLU A 50 -18.23 -2.44 9.48
C GLU A 50 -19.65 -2.96 9.25
N SER A 51 -20.00 -3.30 8.00
CA SER A 51 -21.26 -3.94 7.65
C SER A 51 -21.42 -5.34 8.25
N LEU A 52 -20.35 -6.13 8.32
CA LEU A 52 -20.34 -7.44 9.00
C LEU A 52 -20.59 -7.29 10.50
N ALA A 53 -19.94 -6.32 11.15
CA ALA A 53 -20.17 -6.04 12.57
C ALA A 53 -21.63 -5.63 12.83
N LYS A 54 -22.23 -4.84 11.94
CA LYS A 54 -23.64 -4.47 12.02
C LYS A 54 -24.56 -5.68 11.84
N ALA A 55 -24.34 -6.50 10.81
CA ALA A 55 -25.13 -7.71 10.57
C ALA A 55 -25.10 -8.69 11.76
N ARG A 56 -23.96 -8.81 12.45
CA ARG A 56 -23.85 -9.60 13.69
C ARG A 56 -24.66 -9.01 14.84
N LYS A 57 -24.66 -7.67 15.00
CA LYS A 57 -25.52 -6.98 15.98
C LYS A 57 -27.01 -7.16 15.67
N ASP A 58 -27.36 -7.20 14.39
CA ASP A 58 -28.73 -7.44 13.89
C ASP A 58 -29.16 -8.92 14.04
N GLY A 59 -28.34 -9.78 14.66
CA GLY A 59 -28.70 -11.15 15.02
C GLY A 59 -28.22 -12.26 14.08
N VAL A 60 -27.41 -11.94 13.06
CA VAL A 60 -26.81 -12.97 12.19
C VAL A 60 -25.68 -13.68 12.94
N LYS A 61 -25.94 -14.91 13.42
CA LYS A 61 -25.00 -15.73 14.21
C LYS A 61 -24.18 -16.75 13.40
N SER A 62 -24.45 -16.86 12.09
CA SER A 62 -23.75 -17.81 11.21
C SER A 62 -22.33 -17.33 10.86
N GLU A 63 -21.45 -18.25 10.46
CA GLU A 63 -20.14 -17.97 9.85
C GLU A 63 -20.15 -18.16 8.32
N LYS A 64 -21.28 -18.59 7.73
CA LYS A 64 -21.40 -18.88 6.31
C LYS A 64 -21.81 -17.62 5.53
N LEU A 65 -21.12 -17.37 4.42
CA LEU A 65 -21.38 -16.22 3.52
C LEU A 65 -22.86 -16.12 3.11
N ALA A 66 -23.49 -17.24 2.76
CA ALA A 66 -24.89 -17.29 2.30
C ALA A 66 -25.89 -16.74 3.33
N ASP A 67 -25.62 -16.93 4.63
CA ASP A 67 -26.52 -16.48 5.69
C ASP A 67 -26.42 -14.96 5.89
N PHE A 68 -25.24 -14.37 5.63
CA PHE A 68 -25.05 -12.93 5.67
C PHE A 68 -25.60 -12.20 4.45
N GLN A 69 -25.69 -12.84 3.28
CA GLN A 69 -26.20 -12.21 2.06
C GLN A 69 -27.68 -11.78 2.14
N LYS A 70 -28.43 -12.30 3.11
CA LYS A 70 -29.80 -11.86 3.41
C LYS A 70 -29.86 -10.52 4.15
N ASN A 71 -28.77 -10.11 4.81
CA ASN A 71 -28.67 -8.79 5.44
C ASN A 71 -28.24 -7.75 4.39
N LYS A 72 -29.09 -6.73 4.18
CA LYS A 72 -28.87 -5.68 3.18
C LYS A 72 -27.53 -4.96 3.36
N HIS A 73 -27.18 -4.58 4.59
CA HIS A 73 -25.96 -3.84 4.88
C HIS A 73 -24.71 -4.68 4.57
N PHE A 74 -24.72 -5.97 4.94
CA PHE A 74 -23.65 -6.89 4.59
C PHE A 74 -23.49 -7.05 3.07
N LYS A 75 -24.60 -7.28 2.37
CA LYS A 75 -24.60 -7.44 0.90
C LYS A 75 -24.04 -6.19 0.22
N ASP A 76 -24.48 -5.01 0.63
CA ASP A 76 -23.99 -3.74 0.10
C ASP A 76 -22.48 -3.56 0.36
N GLY A 77 -22.02 -3.92 1.56
CA GLY A 77 -20.60 -3.90 1.92
C GLY A 77 -19.74 -4.81 1.03
N LEU A 78 -20.19 -6.04 0.81
CA LEU A 78 -19.49 -7.02 -0.03
C LEU A 78 -19.45 -6.60 -1.50
N VAL A 79 -20.57 -6.09 -2.03
CA VAL A 79 -20.65 -5.61 -3.43
C VAL A 79 -19.74 -4.41 -3.65
N THR A 80 -19.71 -3.45 -2.73
CA THR A 80 -18.82 -2.29 -2.81
C THR A 80 -17.35 -2.73 -2.79
N TRP A 81 -16.98 -3.66 -1.90
CA TRP A 81 -15.62 -4.16 -1.83
C TRP A 81 -15.22 -4.92 -3.10
N ASN A 82 -16.09 -5.82 -3.60
CA ASN A 82 -15.84 -6.57 -4.82
C ASN A 82 -15.59 -5.64 -6.02
N LYS A 83 -16.44 -4.62 -6.22
CA LYS A 83 -16.25 -3.62 -7.29
C LYS A 83 -14.91 -2.90 -7.20
N ALA A 84 -14.48 -2.54 -5.99
CA ALA A 84 -13.20 -1.87 -5.80
C ALA A 84 -12.01 -2.81 -6.08
N VAL A 85 -12.15 -4.11 -5.77
CA VAL A 85 -11.17 -5.15 -6.10
C VAL A 85 -11.10 -5.39 -7.62
N ASP A 86 -12.23 -5.46 -8.31
CA ASP A 86 -12.30 -5.63 -9.76
C ASP A 86 -11.54 -4.50 -10.47
N ILE A 87 -11.83 -3.24 -10.10
CA ILE A 87 -11.10 -2.05 -10.61
C ILE A 87 -9.60 -2.16 -10.33
N HIS A 88 -9.22 -2.62 -9.13
CA HIS A 88 -7.81 -2.79 -8.80
C HIS A 88 -7.14 -3.85 -9.68
N GLN A 89 -7.82 -4.97 -9.95
CA GLN A 89 -7.32 -6.02 -10.85
C GLN A 89 -7.21 -5.53 -12.30
N GLU A 90 -8.14 -4.72 -12.78
CA GLU A 90 -8.07 -4.08 -14.10
C GLU A 90 -6.83 -3.20 -14.23
N GLU A 91 -6.53 -2.36 -13.23
CA GLU A 91 -5.35 -1.49 -13.25
C GLU A 91 -4.04 -2.30 -13.19
N VAL A 92 -4.00 -3.39 -12.42
CA VAL A 92 -2.86 -4.33 -12.41
C VAL A 92 -2.72 -5.03 -13.77
N GLY A 93 -3.84 -5.42 -14.38
CA GLY A 93 -3.90 -5.99 -15.73
C GLY A 93 -3.37 -5.02 -16.78
N ALA A 94 -3.75 -3.74 -16.71
CA ALA A 94 -3.26 -2.69 -17.60
C ALA A 94 -1.74 -2.51 -17.50
N MET A 95 -1.17 -2.54 -16.29
CA MET A 95 0.29 -2.52 -16.09
C MET A 95 0.98 -3.74 -16.71
N LYS A 96 0.41 -4.94 -16.51
CA LYS A 96 0.95 -6.19 -17.10
C LYS A 96 0.91 -6.12 -18.63
N GLY A 97 -0.21 -5.68 -19.21
CA GLY A 97 -0.37 -5.48 -20.64
C GLY A 97 0.65 -4.47 -21.19
N PHE A 98 0.78 -3.31 -20.55
CA PHE A 98 1.79 -2.30 -20.89
C PHE A 98 3.22 -2.88 -20.90
N CYS A 99 3.59 -3.64 -19.87
CA CYS A 99 4.92 -4.25 -19.77
C CYS A 99 5.12 -5.34 -20.84
N ALA A 100 4.11 -6.18 -21.10
CA ALA A 100 4.17 -7.22 -22.12
C ALA A 100 4.33 -6.62 -23.52
N ASP A 101 3.55 -5.60 -23.86
CA ASP A 101 3.63 -4.86 -25.11
C ASP A 101 5.00 -4.19 -25.28
N ALA A 102 5.55 -3.60 -24.21
CA ALA A 102 6.88 -3.01 -24.22
C ALA A 102 7.97 -4.06 -24.48
N LYS A 103 7.88 -5.25 -23.86
CA LYS A 103 8.80 -6.38 -24.14
C LYS A 103 8.71 -6.83 -25.59
N ALA A 104 7.49 -6.98 -26.13
CA ALA A 104 7.28 -7.38 -27.51
C ALA A 104 7.82 -6.34 -28.51
N HIS A 105 7.66 -5.05 -28.23
CA HIS A 105 8.21 -3.97 -29.05
C HIS A 105 9.75 -3.93 -28.98
N MET A 106 10.31 -4.06 -27.78
CA MET A 106 11.76 -4.12 -27.57
C MET A 106 12.38 -5.30 -28.34
N ALA A 107 11.72 -6.46 -28.38
CA ALA A 107 12.20 -7.62 -29.15
C ALA A 107 12.32 -7.32 -30.65
N LYS A 108 11.40 -6.54 -31.23
CA LYS A 108 11.47 -6.10 -32.63
C LYS A 108 12.63 -5.15 -32.89
N GLN A 109 12.85 -4.19 -31.98
CA GLN A 109 14.01 -3.29 -32.05
C GLN A 109 15.33 -4.07 -31.94
N GLN A 110 15.40 -5.07 -31.05
CA GLN A 110 16.57 -5.93 -30.91
C GLN A 110 16.83 -6.79 -32.15
N ALA A 111 15.78 -7.24 -32.85
CA ALA A 111 15.94 -7.95 -34.12
C ALA A 111 16.54 -7.03 -35.20
N LEU A 112 16.01 -5.81 -35.35
CA LEU A 112 16.57 -4.82 -36.28
C LEU A 112 18.03 -4.47 -35.93
N LEU A 113 18.35 -4.31 -34.64
CA LEU A 113 19.71 -4.05 -34.18
C LEU A 113 20.67 -5.16 -34.61
N LYS A 114 20.29 -6.43 -34.44
CA LYS A 114 21.09 -7.58 -34.89
C LYS A 114 21.30 -7.60 -36.40
N ASP A 115 20.31 -7.18 -37.19
CA ASP A 115 20.45 -7.12 -38.65
C ASP A 115 21.37 -5.98 -39.09
N ILE A 116 21.29 -4.83 -38.41
CA ILE A 116 22.23 -3.71 -38.58
C ILE A 116 23.67 -4.15 -38.24
N GLU A 117 23.88 -4.82 -37.11
CA GLU A 117 25.20 -5.33 -36.70
C GLU A 117 25.80 -6.30 -37.73
N LYS A 118 24.97 -7.21 -38.28
CA LYS A 118 25.41 -8.13 -39.34
C LYS A 118 25.82 -7.38 -40.62
N ASP A 119 25.09 -6.34 -40.99
CA ASP A 119 25.41 -5.53 -42.17
C ASP A 119 26.69 -4.71 -41.97
N LEU A 120 26.87 -4.09 -40.80
CA LEU A 120 28.09 -3.37 -40.44
C LEU A 120 29.35 -4.24 -40.52
N LYS A 121 29.26 -5.51 -40.09
CA LYS A 121 30.38 -6.47 -40.17
C LYS A 121 30.81 -6.77 -41.61
N LYS A 122 29.88 -6.69 -42.58
CA LYS A 122 30.15 -6.94 -44.00
C LYS A 122 30.72 -5.72 -44.72
N ARG A 123 30.74 -4.54 -44.09
CA ARG A 123 31.13 -3.27 -44.73
C ARG A 123 32.58 -2.90 -44.48
N SER A 124 33.27 -2.54 -45.56
CA SER A 124 34.63 -1.98 -45.48
C SER A 124 34.64 -0.66 -44.69
N LYS A 125 35.81 -0.34 -44.10
CA LYS A 125 36.03 0.94 -43.39
C LYS A 125 35.88 2.17 -44.30
N SER A 126 36.04 2.02 -45.62
CA SER A 126 35.91 3.07 -46.63
C SER A 126 34.48 3.26 -47.16
N SER A 127 33.48 2.50 -46.66
CA SER A 127 32.10 2.62 -47.14
C SER A 127 31.47 3.95 -46.69
N ALA A 128 31.04 4.76 -47.66
CA ALA A 128 30.40 6.05 -47.40
C ALA A 128 29.14 5.97 -46.52
N SER A 129 28.43 4.84 -46.52
CA SER A 129 27.20 4.64 -45.73
C SER A 129 27.43 3.99 -44.36
N LYS A 130 28.68 3.65 -44.01
CA LYS A 130 28.97 2.98 -42.74
C LYS A 130 28.68 3.86 -41.52
N LYS A 131 29.09 5.13 -41.58
CA LYS A 131 28.83 6.12 -40.50
C LYS A 131 27.34 6.32 -40.25
N ASP A 132 26.52 6.36 -41.30
CA ASP A 132 25.06 6.53 -41.16
C ASP A 132 24.41 5.32 -40.49
N ILE A 133 24.90 4.11 -40.78
CA ILE A 133 24.39 2.88 -40.15
C ILE A 133 24.85 2.79 -38.69
N GLU A 134 26.09 3.20 -38.38
CA GLU A 134 26.59 3.30 -36.99
C GLU A 134 25.78 4.32 -36.17
N ALA A 135 25.41 5.46 -36.76
CA ALA A 135 24.54 6.45 -36.12
C ALA A 135 23.14 5.85 -35.85
N LEU A 136 22.55 5.17 -36.84
CA LEU A 136 21.27 4.50 -36.69
C LEU A 136 21.30 3.41 -35.60
N GLN A 137 22.39 2.64 -35.53
CA GLN A 137 22.61 1.67 -34.46
C GLN A 137 22.56 2.34 -33.08
N GLY A 138 23.30 3.44 -32.89
CA GLY A 138 23.34 4.17 -31.63
C GLY A 138 22.00 4.81 -31.24
N GLU A 139 21.21 5.26 -32.20
CA GLU A 139 19.83 5.73 -31.96
C GLU A 139 18.93 4.59 -31.50
N LEU A 140 18.97 3.45 -32.20
CA LEU A 140 18.16 2.28 -31.87
C LEU A 140 18.51 1.70 -30.50
N GLU A 141 19.79 1.67 -30.12
CA GLU A 141 20.24 1.26 -28.79
C GLU A 141 19.68 2.17 -27.68
N LYS A 142 19.66 3.49 -27.89
CA LYS A 142 19.04 4.44 -26.95
C LYS A 142 17.55 4.21 -26.81
N GLU A 143 16.85 3.95 -27.91
CA GLU A 143 15.42 3.63 -27.88
C GLU A 143 15.14 2.32 -27.12
N ILE A 144 15.91 1.26 -27.41
CA ILE A 144 15.81 -0.03 -26.71
C ILE A 144 15.99 0.18 -25.20
N ALA A 145 16.98 0.96 -24.79
CA ALA A 145 17.22 1.25 -23.37
C ALA A 145 16.05 2.00 -22.72
N ALA A 146 15.39 2.90 -23.44
CA ALA A 146 14.20 3.59 -22.97
C ALA A 146 13.00 2.65 -22.81
N VAL A 147 12.72 1.81 -23.82
CA VAL A 147 11.62 0.82 -23.79
C VAL A 147 11.86 -0.25 -22.72
N LYS A 148 13.12 -0.66 -22.50
CA LYS A 148 13.49 -1.60 -21.43
C LYS A 148 13.03 -1.10 -20.07
N LYS A 149 13.30 0.17 -19.74
CA LYS A 149 12.85 0.78 -18.47
C LYS A 149 11.32 0.71 -18.31
N ALA A 150 10.56 0.93 -19.39
CA ALA A 150 9.10 0.80 -19.38
C ALA A 150 8.65 -0.65 -19.14
N SER A 151 9.32 -1.62 -19.77
CA SER A 151 9.00 -3.05 -19.70
C SER A 151 9.21 -3.68 -18.31
N GLU A 152 9.99 -3.03 -17.46
CA GLU A 152 10.36 -3.49 -16.11
C GLU A 152 9.43 -2.91 -15.02
N TYR A 153 8.43 -2.11 -15.38
CA TYR A 153 7.57 -1.44 -14.39
C TYR A 153 6.75 -2.39 -13.52
N GLU A 154 6.38 -3.57 -14.02
CA GLU A 154 5.75 -4.61 -13.21
C GLU A 154 6.62 -5.01 -12.01
N GLY A 155 7.96 -4.99 -12.17
CA GLY A 155 8.92 -5.27 -11.10
C GLY A 155 8.88 -4.25 -9.96
N LYS A 156 8.42 -3.03 -10.23
CA LYS A 156 8.32 -1.93 -9.25
C LYS A 156 7.07 -2.01 -8.37
N LEU A 157 6.13 -2.90 -8.67
CA LEU A 157 4.95 -3.12 -7.84
C LEU A 157 5.31 -4.02 -6.64
N ASN A 158 4.82 -3.65 -5.45
CA ASN A 158 4.99 -4.46 -4.25
C ASN A 158 3.97 -5.61 -4.19
N ALA A 159 4.13 -6.51 -3.21
CA ALA A 159 3.27 -7.68 -3.06
C ALA A 159 1.79 -7.31 -2.84
N ALA A 160 1.49 -6.26 -2.08
CA ALA A 160 0.12 -5.82 -1.86
C ALA A 160 -0.52 -5.36 -3.17
N GLN A 161 0.19 -4.58 -3.98
CA GLN A 161 -0.27 -4.13 -5.29
C GLN A 161 -0.46 -5.28 -6.28
N LYS A 162 0.35 -6.35 -6.21
CA LYS A 162 0.28 -7.48 -7.14
C LYS A 162 -0.78 -8.51 -6.75
N LEU A 163 -0.95 -8.75 -5.46
CA LEU A 163 -1.62 -9.95 -4.94
C LEU A 163 -2.90 -9.65 -4.17
N TYR A 164 -3.28 -8.38 -3.96
CA TYR A 164 -4.49 -8.06 -3.19
C TYR A 164 -5.74 -8.70 -3.80
N GLY A 165 -6.01 -8.44 -5.09
CA GLY A 165 -7.15 -9.03 -5.78
C GLY A 165 -7.06 -10.56 -5.89
N ALA A 166 -5.87 -11.12 -6.11
CA ALA A 166 -5.68 -12.57 -6.17
C ALA A 166 -5.99 -13.28 -4.83
N ASN A 167 -5.85 -12.57 -3.70
CA ASN A 167 -6.17 -13.10 -2.38
C ASN A 167 -7.58 -12.73 -1.91
N PHE A 168 -8.38 -12.01 -2.71
CA PHE A 168 -9.65 -11.44 -2.28
C PHE A 168 -10.58 -12.46 -1.62
N GLN A 169 -10.89 -13.58 -2.28
CA GLN A 169 -11.79 -14.59 -1.73
C GLN A 169 -11.25 -15.19 -0.43
N LYS A 170 -9.93 -15.43 -0.35
CA LYS A 170 -9.29 -15.92 0.87
C LYS A 170 -9.39 -14.90 2.02
N THR A 171 -9.29 -13.61 1.72
CA THR A 171 -9.47 -12.53 2.69
C THR A 171 -10.93 -12.45 3.15
N VAL A 172 -11.91 -12.53 2.25
CA VAL A 172 -13.34 -12.59 2.60
C VAL A 172 -13.60 -13.73 3.57
N ASP A 173 -13.14 -14.94 3.26
CA ASP A 173 -13.35 -16.13 4.09
C ASP A 173 -12.68 -15.99 5.47
N LYS A 174 -11.48 -15.39 5.52
CA LYS A 174 -10.77 -15.10 6.78
C LYS A 174 -11.58 -14.15 7.65
N ILE A 175 -12.10 -13.06 7.08
CA ILE A 175 -12.89 -12.04 7.80
C ILE A 175 -14.21 -12.60 8.32
N LEU A 176 -14.87 -13.48 7.56
CA LEU A 176 -16.12 -14.10 8.01
C LEU A 176 -15.93 -14.98 9.24
N LYS A 177 -14.78 -15.67 9.33
CA LYS A 177 -14.39 -16.55 10.44
C LYS A 177 -13.76 -15.79 11.62
N GLU A 178 -13.49 -14.50 11.47
CA GLU A 178 -12.98 -13.66 12.55
C GLU A 178 -14.07 -13.43 13.61
N LYS A 179 -13.82 -13.86 14.85
CA LYS A 179 -14.70 -13.55 16.00
C LYS A 179 -14.87 -12.03 16.14
N ALA A 180 -16.01 -11.58 16.66
CA ALA A 180 -16.29 -10.14 16.84
C ALA A 180 -15.20 -9.39 17.64
N ASP A 181 -14.49 -10.11 18.51
CA ASP A 181 -13.45 -9.57 19.39
C ASP A 181 -12.03 -9.73 18.80
N SER A 182 -11.90 -10.28 17.59
CA SER A 182 -10.60 -10.66 17.00
C SER A 182 -9.78 -9.50 16.42
N HIS A 183 -10.24 -8.25 16.57
CA HIS A 183 -9.44 -7.05 16.31
C HIS A 183 -8.14 -6.99 17.13
N ASP A 184 -7.93 -7.93 18.06
CA ASP A 184 -6.71 -8.19 18.83
C ASP A 184 -5.56 -8.90 18.12
N LYS A 185 -5.74 -9.39 16.89
CA LYS A 185 -4.63 -10.06 16.17
C LYS A 185 -3.71 -9.07 15.45
N LYS A 186 -2.42 -9.43 15.38
CA LYS A 186 -1.40 -8.71 14.58
C LYS A 186 -1.85 -8.68 13.12
N LYS A 187 -1.95 -7.47 12.55
CA LYS A 187 -2.17 -7.28 11.12
C LYS A 187 -1.08 -8.01 10.32
N ASP A 188 -1.47 -8.75 9.30
CA ASP A 188 -0.54 -9.50 8.45
C ASP A 188 0.15 -8.59 7.40
N ALA A 189 1.02 -9.17 6.57
CA ALA A 189 1.79 -8.42 5.58
C ALA A 189 0.93 -7.74 4.50
N THR A 190 -0.34 -8.14 4.33
CA THR A 190 -1.28 -7.52 3.39
C THR A 190 -2.11 -6.41 4.04
N GLU A 191 -2.32 -6.50 5.36
CA GLU A 191 -3.11 -5.55 6.16
C GLU A 191 -2.26 -4.41 6.75
N LEU A 192 -0.96 -4.63 6.98
CA LEU A 192 -0.05 -3.62 7.54
C LEU A 192 0.12 -2.38 6.64
N PRO A 193 0.26 -2.49 5.31
CA PRO A 193 0.30 -1.32 4.43
C PRO A 193 -0.96 -0.46 4.48
N GLN A 194 -2.13 -1.05 4.78
CA GLN A 194 -3.41 -0.33 4.86
C GLN A 194 -3.42 0.73 5.97
N LEU A 195 -2.63 0.52 7.03
CA LEU A 195 -2.48 1.50 8.12
C LEU A 195 -1.95 2.84 7.61
N LEU A 196 -1.14 2.81 6.56
CA LEU A 196 -0.43 3.98 6.02
C LEU A 196 -1.29 4.80 5.05
N VAL A 197 -2.57 4.45 4.85
CA VAL A 197 -3.49 5.24 4.02
C VAL A 197 -4.16 6.34 4.84
N ASP A 198 -4.39 7.49 4.21
CA ASP A 198 -4.87 8.73 4.84
C ASP A 198 -6.15 8.56 5.67
N ARG A 199 -7.10 7.73 5.21
CA ARG A 199 -8.32 7.42 5.97
C ARG A 199 -8.00 6.74 7.30
N ASN A 200 -7.20 5.68 7.26
CA ASN A 200 -6.79 4.95 8.46
C ASN A 200 -5.93 5.83 9.37
N LEU A 201 -5.00 6.60 8.80
CA LEU A 201 -4.25 7.59 9.56
C LEU A 201 -5.18 8.59 10.27
N LYS A 202 -6.23 9.09 9.62
CA LYS A 202 -7.21 10.00 10.24
C LYS A 202 -8.02 9.31 11.35
N LYS A 203 -8.56 8.11 11.07
CA LYS A 203 -9.33 7.30 12.04
C LYS A 203 -8.49 7.02 13.29
N TYR A 204 -7.28 6.48 13.12
CA TYR A 204 -6.39 6.14 14.22
C TYR A 204 -5.78 7.38 14.89
N THR A 205 -5.61 8.51 14.19
CA THR A 205 -5.20 9.77 14.84
C THR A 205 -6.26 10.25 15.83
N ASN A 206 -7.53 10.20 15.44
CA ASN A 206 -8.64 10.55 16.32
C ASN A 206 -8.73 9.57 17.50
N GLN A 207 -8.60 8.26 17.23
CA GLN A 207 -8.64 7.23 18.26
C GLN A 207 -7.47 7.36 19.26
N VAL A 208 -6.25 7.59 18.77
CA VAL A 208 -5.07 7.88 19.61
C VAL A 208 -5.32 9.11 20.48
N GLY A 209 -5.86 10.19 19.89
CA GLY A 209 -6.22 11.39 20.64
C GLY A 209 -7.26 11.13 21.75
N ALA A 210 -8.29 10.35 21.45
CA ALA A 210 -9.33 9.97 22.42
C ALA A 210 -8.76 9.09 23.54
N LEU A 211 -7.91 8.11 23.21
CA LEU A 211 -7.26 7.24 24.19
C LEU A 211 -6.35 8.04 25.13
N VAL A 212 -5.54 8.96 24.60
CA VAL A 212 -4.67 9.82 25.42
C VAL A 212 -5.49 10.69 26.37
N LYS A 213 -6.58 11.30 25.88
CA LYS A 213 -7.49 12.08 26.74
C LYS A 213 -8.09 11.22 27.86
N ALA A 214 -8.57 10.01 27.53
CA ALA A 214 -9.12 9.09 28.52
C ALA A 214 -8.09 8.63 29.56
N ILE A 215 -6.85 8.30 29.12
CA ILE A 215 -5.75 7.96 30.03
C ILE A 215 -5.46 9.11 30.99
N ASN A 216 -5.39 10.34 30.48
CA ASN A 216 -5.15 11.52 31.30
C ASN A 216 -6.28 11.75 32.30
N ALA A 217 -7.55 11.63 31.87
CA ALA A 217 -8.70 11.77 32.75
C ALA A 217 -8.64 10.76 33.90
N HIS A 218 -8.48 9.45 33.60
CA HIS A 218 -8.34 8.42 34.63
C HIS A 218 -7.13 8.66 35.54
N CYS A 219 -6.00 9.14 35.02
CA CYS A 219 -4.84 9.48 35.85
C CYS A 219 -5.11 10.65 36.81
N VAL A 220 -5.82 11.68 36.36
CA VAL A 220 -6.20 12.81 37.22
C VAL A 220 -7.19 12.35 38.29
N THR A 221 -8.27 11.65 37.90
CA THR A 221 -9.24 11.08 38.83
C THR A 221 -8.60 10.14 39.84
N ALA A 222 -7.59 9.36 39.44
CA ALA A 222 -6.86 8.49 40.36
C ALA A 222 -6.10 9.29 41.44
N ILE A 223 -5.49 10.43 41.09
CA ILE A 223 -4.81 11.31 42.04
C ILE A 223 -5.82 11.93 43.00
N ASP A 224 -6.93 12.45 42.47
CA ASP A 224 -7.97 13.08 43.27
C ASP A 224 -8.58 12.10 44.29
N LYS A 225 -8.90 10.88 43.84
CA LYS A 225 -9.42 9.82 44.71
C LYS A 225 -8.39 9.35 45.73
N ALA A 226 -7.11 9.28 45.37
CA ALA A 226 -6.04 8.90 46.29
C ALA A 226 -5.89 9.89 47.46
N GLY A 227 -6.25 11.17 47.28
CA GLY A 227 -6.30 12.14 48.36
C GLY A 227 -7.40 11.90 49.39
N GLN A 228 -8.36 11.00 49.11
CA GLN A 228 -9.47 10.66 49.99
C GLN A 228 -9.37 9.21 50.50
N ASP A 229 -9.16 8.25 49.59
CA ASP A 229 -8.95 6.84 49.88
C ASP A 229 -8.05 6.21 48.80
N LEU A 230 -6.91 5.69 49.23
CA LEU A 230 -5.93 5.04 48.36
C LEU A 230 -6.50 3.82 47.62
N LYS A 231 -7.46 3.11 48.21
CA LYS A 231 -8.13 1.97 47.56
C LYS A 231 -9.07 2.44 46.44
N ALA A 232 -9.62 3.65 46.55
CA ALA A 232 -10.51 4.23 45.54
C ALA A 232 -9.78 4.65 44.25
N ALA A 233 -8.45 4.82 44.29
CA ALA A 233 -7.63 5.16 43.12
C ALA A 233 -7.27 3.95 42.23
N ALA A 234 -7.30 2.74 42.78
CA ALA A 234 -6.87 1.52 42.08
C ALA A 234 -7.72 1.17 40.84
N PRO A 235 -9.07 1.31 40.84
CA PRO A 235 -9.88 1.09 39.64
C PRO A 235 -9.53 2.05 38.49
N GLU A 236 -9.26 3.32 38.79
CA GLU A 236 -8.91 4.33 37.78
C GLU A 236 -7.54 4.04 37.16
N LEU A 237 -6.55 3.64 37.96
CA LEU A 237 -5.25 3.19 37.43
C LEU A 237 -5.38 1.97 36.53
N LYS A 238 -6.25 1.00 36.89
CA LYS A 238 -6.54 -0.16 36.03
C LYS A 238 -7.19 0.26 34.72
N ALA A 239 -8.14 1.20 34.75
CA ALA A 239 -8.78 1.73 33.55
C ALA A 239 -7.77 2.47 32.64
N ALA A 240 -6.93 3.33 33.21
CA ALA A 240 -5.84 4.00 32.49
C ALA A 240 -4.87 3.00 31.84
N ALA A 241 -4.47 1.96 32.58
CA ALA A 241 -3.60 0.91 32.06
C ALA A 241 -4.24 0.10 30.92
N ALA A 242 -5.55 -0.18 30.98
CA ALA A 242 -6.27 -0.84 29.90
C ALA A 242 -6.28 0.02 28.63
N LYS A 243 -6.62 1.31 28.74
CA LYS A 243 -6.58 2.25 27.61
C LYS A 243 -5.17 2.44 27.04
N TYR A 244 -4.15 2.38 27.89
CA TYR A 244 -2.76 2.40 27.44
C TYR A 244 -2.38 1.15 26.63
N LYS A 245 -2.88 -0.04 26.98
CA LYS A 245 -2.66 -1.24 26.16
C LYS A 245 -3.23 -1.05 24.75
N ASP A 246 -4.43 -0.48 24.63
CA ASP A 246 -5.05 -0.18 23.34
C ASP A 246 -4.21 0.81 22.53
N LEU A 247 -3.76 1.90 23.17
CA LEU A 247 -2.90 2.91 22.54
C LEU A 247 -1.58 2.31 22.07
N LYS A 248 -0.91 1.54 22.93
CA LYS A 248 0.36 0.88 22.63
C LYS A 248 0.22 -0.09 21.46
N LYS A 249 -0.87 -0.85 21.41
CA LYS A 249 -1.15 -1.78 20.32
C LYS A 249 -1.26 -1.05 18.97
N ILE A 250 -1.98 0.08 18.92
CA ILE A 250 -2.06 0.92 17.71
C ILE A 250 -0.65 1.39 17.31
N ASN A 251 0.13 1.94 18.25
CA ASN A 251 1.48 2.40 17.95
C ASN A 251 2.38 1.27 17.43
N ASP A 252 2.39 0.11 18.08
CA ASP A 252 3.22 -1.03 17.69
C ASP A 252 2.87 -1.54 16.28
N GLN A 253 1.59 -1.54 15.92
CA GLN A 253 1.13 -1.87 14.57
C GLN A 253 1.67 -0.87 13.53
N TYR A 254 1.57 0.43 13.81
CA TYR A 254 2.07 1.49 12.92
C TYR A 254 3.60 1.51 12.81
N GLN A 255 4.34 1.26 13.90
CA GLN A 255 5.80 1.12 13.84
C GLN A 255 6.21 -0.14 13.07
N THR A 256 5.46 -1.23 13.19
CA THR A 256 5.68 -2.44 12.39
C THR A 256 5.45 -2.18 10.91
N ALA A 257 4.36 -1.48 10.55
CA ALA A 257 4.08 -1.10 9.17
C ALA A 257 5.20 -0.21 8.61
N ARG A 258 5.66 0.79 9.38
CA ARG A 258 6.80 1.64 9.02
C ARG A 258 8.07 0.84 8.75
N LYS A 259 8.38 -0.14 9.61
CA LYS A 259 9.60 -0.96 9.50
C LYS A 259 9.53 -1.94 8.33
N LYS A 260 8.38 -2.57 8.10
CA LYS A 260 8.22 -3.62 7.07
C LYS A 260 7.92 -3.09 5.67
N PHE A 261 7.38 -1.87 5.56
CA PHE A 261 6.95 -1.30 4.29
C PHE A 261 7.50 0.12 4.05
N PRO A 262 8.84 0.32 4.11
CA PRO A 262 9.43 1.63 3.86
C PRO A 262 9.09 2.17 2.47
N GLY A 263 9.04 1.31 1.45
CA GLY A 263 8.66 1.70 0.09
C GLY A 263 7.26 2.30 -0.03
N ALA A 264 6.29 1.83 0.77
CA ALA A 264 4.93 2.39 0.77
C ALA A 264 4.89 3.82 1.36
N ILE A 265 5.83 4.15 2.25
CA ILE A 265 6.00 5.49 2.82
C ILE A 265 6.71 6.40 1.81
N GLU A 266 7.78 5.89 1.19
CA GLU A 266 8.57 6.62 0.20
C GLU A 266 7.75 6.98 -1.05
N ASP A 267 6.91 6.04 -1.50
CA ASP A 267 6.03 6.24 -2.66
C ASP A 267 4.80 7.10 -2.36
N SER A 268 4.55 7.47 -1.09
CA SER A 268 3.39 8.28 -0.71
C SER A 268 3.61 9.75 -1.01
N LYS A 269 2.63 10.39 -1.64
CA LYS A 269 2.60 11.86 -1.84
C LYS A 269 2.63 12.63 -0.53
N ASP A 270 2.11 12.02 0.54
CA ASP A 270 2.01 12.60 1.87
C ASP A 270 3.12 12.12 2.81
N LYS A 271 4.25 11.62 2.28
CA LYS A 271 5.39 11.09 3.04
C LYS A 271 5.73 11.90 4.29
N LYS A 272 5.84 13.23 4.18
CA LYS A 272 6.16 14.12 5.32
C LYS A 272 5.10 14.06 6.42
N LYS A 273 3.82 14.18 6.05
CA LYS A 273 2.68 14.12 6.96
C LYS A 273 2.55 12.74 7.61
N LEU A 274 2.79 11.70 6.82
CA LEU A 274 2.78 10.32 7.29
C LEU A 274 3.86 10.07 8.34
N LEU A 275 5.10 10.44 8.06
CA LEU A 275 6.22 10.33 9.02
C LEU A 275 5.98 11.15 10.29
N ALA A 276 5.45 12.37 10.17
CA ALA A 276 5.09 13.20 11.32
C ALA A 276 4.02 12.55 12.20
N THR A 277 3.00 11.94 11.59
CA THR A 277 1.93 11.24 12.30
C THR A 277 2.46 10.00 13.04
N LEU A 278 3.29 9.20 12.37
CA LEU A 278 3.94 8.02 12.97
C LEU A 278 4.83 8.39 14.17
N LYS A 279 5.58 9.51 14.06
CA LYS A 279 6.36 10.06 15.16
C LYS A 279 5.44 10.49 16.31
N LYS A 280 4.37 11.23 16.01
CA LYS A 280 3.40 11.69 17.00
C LYS A 280 2.75 10.53 17.77
N PHE A 281 2.41 9.43 17.11
CA PHE A 281 1.86 8.25 17.79
C PHE A 281 2.86 7.66 18.79
N ASN A 282 4.14 7.58 18.41
CA ASN A 282 5.19 7.09 19.29
C ASN A 282 5.40 8.01 20.49
N ASP A 283 5.48 9.31 20.25
CA ASP A 283 5.67 10.32 21.30
C ASP A 283 4.50 10.33 22.30
N LEU A 284 3.25 10.27 21.80
CA LEU A 284 2.06 10.21 22.64
C LEU A 284 1.98 8.92 23.46
N THR A 285 2.37 7.78 22.87
CA THR A 285 2.43 6.50 23.59
C THR A 285 3.46 6.55 24.72
N ALA A 286 4.66 7.06 24.45
CA ALA A 286 5.70 7.23 25.46
C ALA A 286 5.28 8.22 26.56
N ALA A 287 4.61 9.32 26.21
CA ALA A 287 4.11 10.29 27.18
C ALA A 287 3.02 9.69 28.08
N ALA A 288 2.08 8.92 27.51
CA ALA A 288 1.04 8.24 28.27
C ALA A 288 1.61 7.20 29.24
N GLU A 289 2.63 6.45 28.81
CA GLU A 289 3.35 5.52 29.69
C GLU A 289 3.99 6.22 30.88
N ARG A 290 4.72 7.32 30.63
CA ARG A 290 5.32 8.13 31.69
C ARG A 290 4.28 8.68 32.65
N LYS A 291 3.14 9.15 32.12
CA LYS A 291 2.04 9.68 32.95
C LYS A 291 1.48 8.61 33.89
N ILE A 292 1.16 7.41 33.39
CA ILE A 292 0.64 6.31 34.22
C ILE A 292 1.65 5.91 35.29
N ARG A 293 2.94 5.77 34.92
CA ARG A 293 4.01 5.46 35.87
C ARG A 293 4.14 6.55 36.94
N GLY A 294 4.16 7.82 36.53
CA GLY A 294 4.22 8.97 37.43
C GLY A 294 3.05 9.00 38.41
N THR A 295 1.82 8.87 37.90
CA THR A 295 0.60 8.80 38.73
C THR A 295 0.67 7.66 39.74
N THR A 296 1.14 6.48 39.33
CA THR A 296 1.29 5.32 40.22
C THR A 296 2.29 5.62 41.35
N VAL A 297 3.41 6.28 41.04
CA VAL A 297 4.41 6.69 42.04
C VAL A 297 3.84 7.72 43.00
N THR A 298 3.13 8.74 42.51
CA THR A 298 2.50 9.77 43.35
C THR A 298 1.52 9.16 44.34
N ILE A 299 0.63 8.27 43.88
CA ILE A 299 -0.35 7.60 44.75
C ILE A 299 0.36 6.73 45.80
N LYS A 300 1.42 6.00 45.41
CA LYS A 300 2.21 5.20 46.37
C LYS A 300 2.91 6.06 47.43
N LYS A 301 3.41 7.24 47.05
CA LYS A 301 4.03 8.18 48.01
C LYS A 301 3.01 8.77 48.97
N ALA A 302 1.78 9.01 48.53
CA ALA A 302 0.70 9.44 49.41
C ALA A 302 0.21 8.33 50.36
N ALA A 303 0.61 7.08 50.11
CA ALA A 303 0.27 5.90 50.90
C ALA A 303 1.33 5.49 51.93
N ALA A 304 2.51 6.11 51.88
CA ALA A 304 3.65 5.84 52.75
C ALA A 304 3.77 6.95 53.80
#